data_AF-F7KPY0-F1
#
_entry.id   AF-F7KPY0-F1
#
_cell.length_a   1.000
_cell.length_b   1.000
_cell.length_c   1.000
_cell.angle_alpha   90.00
_cell.angle_beta   90.00
_cell.angle_gamma   90.00
#
_symmetry.space_group_name_H-M   'P 1'
#
loop_
_entity.id
_entity.type
_entity.pdbx_description
1 polymer ?
#
loop_
_entity_poly.entity_id
_entity_poly.type
_entity_poly.pdbx_seq_one_letter_code
_entity_poly.pdbx_strand_id
1 'polypeptide(L)'
;MANEPINCKIEHHAILFAYLAKRAIEICGEEGKEAILAGMTTYGNERGQRMAANALAHGDELSTMTNQAYGEWKPDYDGQMEFGQLRTEPTLQTYISKCAWCDAWKKHGLTEFGKLYCVNVDNAVYQGFRSDFVCTPTTTAMSWGGERCEFDWGHPLSPGEVSALAEKKKELGTSCMKDFNFHTAHLKSTICQVLVQRLGEDGEKAGELALKDYTDTFGQEYLDVLEGIFPETE
;
A
#
# COMPACT_ATOMS: atom_id res chain seq x y z
N MET A 1 22.39 26.59 1.89
CA MET A 1 21.48 25.56 2.42
C MET A 1 21.61 24.39 1.47
N ALA A 2 22.17 23.27 1.91
CA ALA A 2 22.19 22.08 1.06
C ALA A 2 20.72 21.69 0.81
N ASN A 3 20.31 21.59 -0.46
CA ASN A 3 18.97 21.10 -0.77
C ASN A 3 18.83 19.72 -0.13
N GLU A 4 17.82 19.54 0.71
CA GLU A 4 17.48 18.22 1.20
C GLU A 4 17.20 17.30 0.00
N PRO A 5 17.64 16.02 0.04
CA PRO A 5 17.36 15.09 -1.02
C PRO A 5 15.84 14.95 -1.19
N ILE A 6 15.36 15.07 -2.43
CA ILE A 6 13.95 14.87 -2.77
C ILE A 6 13.59 13.42 -2.49
N ASN A 7 12.58 13.21 -1.65
CA ASN A 7 12.10 11.89 -1.28
C ASN A 7 10.58 11.91 -1.19
N CYS A 8 9.95 10.96 -1.87
CA CYS A 8 8.54 10.67 -1.72
C CYS A 8 8.22 10.30 -0.26
N LYS A 9 6.95 10.49 0.08
CA LYS A 9 6.33 10.30 1.40
C LYS A 9 5.00 9.59 1.19
N ILE A 10 4.29 9.23 2.26
CA ILE A 10 2.94 8.65 2.15
C ILE A 10 2.03 9.52 1.28
N GLU A 11 2.10 10.85 1.44
CA GLU A 11 1.30 11.79 0.65
C GLU A 11 1.53 11.63 -0.86
N HIS A 12 2.79 11.61 -1.30
CA HIS A 12 3.16 11.44 -2.71
C HIS A 12 2.60 10.12 -3.28
N HIS A 13 2.79 9.03 -2.54
CA HIS A 13 2.26 7.72 -2.91
C HIS A 13 0.72 7.71 -3.00
N ALA A 14 0.05 8.27 -1.99
CA ALA A 14 -1.40 8.32 -1.90
C ALA A 14 -2.02 9.14 -3.05
N ILE A 15 -1.43 10.28 -3.38
CA ILE A 15 -1.93 11.16 -4.43
C ILE A 15 -1.67 10.60 -5.83
N LEU A 16 -0.50 9.98 -6.07
CA LEU A 16 -0.25 9.31 -7.35
C LEU A 16 -1.31 8.21 -7.63
N PHE A 17 -1.61 7.37 -6.63
CA PHE A 17 -2.68 6.39 -6.75
C PHE A 17 -4.02 7.05 -7.13
N ALA A 18 -4.38 8.12 -6.43
CA ALA A 18 -5.65 8.79 -6.64
C ALA A 18 -5.76 9.43 -8.03
N TYR A 19 -4.68 9.97 -8.58
CA TYR A 19 -4.66 10.49 -9.95
C TYR A 19 -4.78 9.38 -11.00
N LEU A 20 -4.08 8.25 -10.81
CA LEU A 20 -4.24 7.09 -11.69
C LEU A 20 -5.69 6.62 -11.69
N ALA A 21 -6.30 6.50 -10.51
CA ALA A 21 -7.69 6.13 -10.35
C ALA A 21 -8.65 7.13 -11.02
N LYS A 22 -8.44 8.42 -10.78
CA LYS A 22 -9.24 9.50 -11.38
C LYS A 22 -9.19 9.44 -12.90
N ARG A 23 -8.00 9.39 -13.50
CA ARG A 23 -7.85 9.46 -14.97
C ARG A 23 -8.34 8.20 -15.66
N ALA A 24 -8.12 7.02 -15.08
CA ALA A 24 -8.69 5.78 -15.60
C ALA A 24 -10.23 5.85 -15.63
N ILE A 25 -10.86 6.36 -14.56
CA ILE A 25 -12.33 6.45 -14.47
C ILE A 25 -12.90 7.55 -15.36
N GLU A 26 -12.24 8.71 -15.46
CA GLU A 26 -12.68 9.80 -16.34
C GLU A 26 -12.66 9.40 -17.83
N ILE A 27 -11.72 8.53 -18.23
CA ILE A 27 -11.57 8.08 -19.61
C ILE A 27 -12.46 6.86 -19.90
N CYS A 28 -12.40 5.84 -19.04
CA CYS A 28 -12.97 4.51 -19.31
C CYS A 28 -14.19 4.17 -18.43
N GLY A 29 -14.61 5.05 -17.53
CA GLY A 29 -15.75 4.79 -16.63
C GLY A 29 -15.51 3.60 -15.72
N GLU A 30 -16.47 2.66 -15.70
CA GLU A 30 -16.40 1.48 -14.82
C GLU A 30 -15.26 0.52 -15.21
N GLU A 31 -14.93 0.37 -16.49
CA GLU A 31 -13.78 -0.45 -16.92
C GLU A 31 -12.46 0.12 -16.38
N GLY A 32 -12.36 1.46 -16.32
CA GLY A 32 -11.25 2.15 -15.66
C GLY A 32 -11.15 1.84 -14.17
N LYS A 33 -12.29 1.83 -13.48
CA LYS A 33 -12.36 1.46 -12.05
C LYS A 33 -11.97 0.00 -11.82
N GLU A 34 -12.47 -0.92 -12.63
CA GLU A 34 -12.12 -2.34 -12.55
C GLU A 34 -10.63 -2.58 -12.81
N ALA A 35 -10.04 -1.88 -13.78
CA ALA A 35 -8.61 -1.95 -14.05
C ALA A 35 -7.77 -1.44 -12.87
N ILE A 36 -8.19 -0.37 -12.20
CA ILE A 36 -7.54 0.16 -11.00
C ILE A 36 -7.59 -0.84 -9.84
N LEU A 37 -8.75 -1.46 -9.60
CA LEU A 37 -8.89 -2.48 -8.56
C LEU A 37 -8.01 -3.70 -8.84
N ALA A 38 -7.95 -4.14 -10.11
CA ALA A 38 -7.04 -5.21 -10.52
C ALA A 38 -5.56 -4.84 -10.37
N GLY A 39 -5.21 -3.58 -10.67
CA GLY A 39 -3.87 -3.03 -10.46
C GLY A 39 -3.50 -3.06 -8.97
N MET A 40 -4.42 -2.68 -8.09
CA MET A 40 -4.23 -2.74 -6.64
C MET A 40 -4.09 -4.16 -6.10
N THR A 41 -4.86 -5.13 -6.62
CA THR A 41 -4.66 -6.54 -6.27
C THR A 41 -3.27 -7.01 -6.68
N THR A 42 -2.82 -6.67 -7.88
CA THR A 42 -1.50 -7.05 -8.39
C THR A 42 -0.38 -6.44 -7.53
N TYR A 43 -0.44 -5.12 -7.33
CA TYR A 43 0.51 -4.37 -6.49
C TYR A 43 0.56 -4.91 -5.06
N GLY A 44 -0.60 -5.17 -4.44
CA GLY A 44 -0.68 -5.76 -3.11
C GLY A 44 -0.06 -7.16 -3.05
N ASN A 45 -0.37 -8.01 -4.02
CA ASN A 45 0.21 -9.36 -4.08
C ASN A 45 1.74 -9.34 -4.22
N GLU A 46 2.29 -8.49 -5.08
CA GLU A 46 3.74 -8.35 -5.26
C GLU A 46 4.44 -7.89 -3.98
N ARG A 47 3.82 -6.98 -3.22
CA ARG A 47 4.29 -6.59 -1.88
C ARG A 47 4.29 -7.77 -0.91
N GLY A 48 3.16 -8.48 -0.83
CA GLY A 48 3.05 -9.67 0.01
C GLY A 48 4.08 -10.73 -0.33
N GLN A 49 4.33 -10.96 -1.62
CA GLN A 49 5.32 -11.93 -2.11
C GLN A 49 6.74 -11.55 -1.70
N ARG A 50 7.11 -10.26 -1.76
CA ARG A 50 8.40 -9.80 -1.25
C ARG A 50 8.52 -9.95 0.26
N MET A 51 7.46 -9.64 1.01
CA MET A 51 7.41 -9.90 2.45
C MET A 51 7.63 -11.39 2.76
N ALA A 52 6.99 -12.29 1.99
CA ALA A 52 7.17 -13.73 2.14
C ALA A 52 8.59 -14.19 1.76
N ALA A 53 9.14 -13.66 0.66
CA ALA A 53 10.51 -13.95 0.24
C ALA A 53 11.52 -13.53 1.33
N ASN A 54 11.33 -12.36 1.95
CA ASN A 54 12.15 -11.91 3.07
C ASN A 54 12.03 -12.83 4.29
N ALA A 55 10.83 -13.28 4.64
CA ALA A 55 10.61 -14.24 5.73
C ALA A 55 11.36 -15.56 5.46
N LEU A 56 11.20 -16.12 4.26
CA LEU A 56 11.87 -17.37 3.88
C LEU A 56 13.39 -17.23 3.84
N ALA A 57 13.93 -16.08 3.40
CA ALA A 57 15.37 -15.81 3.38
C ALA A 57 15.98 -15.76 4.79
N HIS A 58 15.19 -15.42 5.82
CA HIS A 58 15.59 -15.47 7.22
C HIS A 58 15.31 -16.83 7.89
N GLY A 59 14.76 -17.79 7.15
CA GLY A 59 14.43 -19.12 7.66
C GLY A 59 13.13 -19.20 8.46
N ASP A 60 12.26 -18.20 8.35
CA ASP A 60 10.98 -18.15 9.08
C ASP A 60 9.84 -18.80 8.28
N GLU A 61 8.89 -19.42 8.98
CA GLU A 61 7.68 -19.97 8.37
C GLU A 61 6.67 -18.86 8.02
N LEU A 62 5.89 -19.07 6.95
CA LEU A 62 4.82 -18.14 6.55
C LEU A 62 3.59 -18.29 7.46
N SER A 63 3.48 -17.40 8.43
CA SER A 63 2.42 -17.33 9.44
C SER A 63 1.89 -15.91 9.58
N THR A 64 0.80 -15.72 10.33
CA THR A 64 0.27 -14.38 10.62
C THR A 64 1.28 -13.59 11.43
N MET A 65 1.98 -14.23 12.38
CA MET A 65 3.05 -13.58 13.15
C MET A 65 4.14 -13.04 12.23
N THR A 66 4.68 -13.86 11.33
CA THR A 66 5.77 -13.42 10.44
C THR A 66 5.29 -12.39 9.42
N ASN A 67 4.07 -12.52 8.88
CA ASN A 67 3.48 -11.47 8.04
C ASN A 67 3.48 -10.10 8.74
N GLN A 68 3.08 -10.05 10.02
CA GLN A 68 3.06 -8.82 10.80
C GLN A 68 4.47 -8.29 11.11
N ALA A 69 5.49 -9.15 11.16
CA ALA A 69 6.88 -8.79 11.41
C ALA A 69 7.56 -8.17 10.18
N TYR A 70 7.29 -8.72 8.99
CA TYR A 70 7.96 -8.39 7.73
C TYR A 70 7.35 -7.20 6.98
N GLY A 71 6.60 -6.31 7.66
CA GLY A 71 6.01 -5.13 7.02
C GLY A 71 7.06 -4.24 6.31
N GLU A 72 6.77 -3.83 5.08
CA GLU A 72 7.76 -3.16 4.20
C GLU A 72 7.85 -1.63 4.34
N TRP A 73 7.08 -1.00 5.22
CA TRP A 73 7.05 0.46 5.35
C TRP A 73 6.76 0.89 6.77
N LYS A 74 7.04 2.17 7.05
CA LYS A 74 6.71 2.84 8.31
C LYS A 74 6.19 4.26 8.01
N PRO A 75 5.47 4.89 8.96
CA PRO A 75 5.10 6.29 8.82
C PRO A 75 6.34 7.20 8.68
N ASP A 76 6.17 8.31 7.98
CA ASP A 76 7.19 9.35 7.77
C ASP A 76 7.63 9.98 9.12
N TYR A 77 6.72 10.04 10.10
CA TYR A 77 6.98 10.56 11.44
C TYR A 77 6.02 9.96 12.48
N ASP A 78 6.41 10.03 13.76
CA ASP A 78 5.64 9.50 14.88
C ASP A 78 4.25 10.16 14.97
N GLY A 79 3.21 9.34 15.12
CA GLY A 79 1.83 9.81 15.24
C GLY A 79 1.13 10.14 13.91
N GLN A 80 1.83 10.04 12.77
CA GLN A 80 1.20 10.19 11.45
C GLN A 80 0.15 9.09 11.17
N MET A 81 0.40 7.89 11.66
CA MET A 81 -0.54 6.76 11.63
C MET A 81 -0.74 6.26 13.06
N GLU A 82 -1.94 5.74 13.36
CA GLU A 82 -2.25 5.12 14.65
C GLU A 82 -2.86 3.74 14.41
N PHE A 83 -2.14 2.72 14.85
CA PHE A 83 -2.52 1.31 14.75
C PHE A 83 -2.76 0.77 16.15
N GLY A 84 -3.70 -0.16 16.27
CA GLY A 84 -3.87 -0.91 17.50
C GLY A 84 -4.44 -2.30 17.27
N GLN A 85 -4.56 -3.03 18.38
CA GLN A 85 -5.04 -4.40 18.42
C GLN A 85 -6.30 -4.47 19.27
N LEU A 86 -7.33 -5.14 18.76
CA LEU A 86 -8.58 -5.39 19.48
C LEU A 86 -8.47 -6.69 20.29
N ARG A 87 -7.94 -7.75 19.66
CA ARG A 87 -7.69 -9.06 20.27
C ARG A 87 -6.71 -9.86 19.42
N THR A 88 -6.18 -10.95 19.97
CA THR A 88 -5.33 -11.90 19.22
C THR A 88 -5.96 -13.27 19.00
N GLU A 89 -6.98 -13.64 19.78
CA GLU A 89 -7.66 -14.94 19.71
C GLU A 89 -9.19 -14.73 19.74
N PRO A 90 -10.00 -15.57 19.07
CA PRO A 90 -9.61 -16.73 18.25
C PRO A 90 -8.95 -16.35 16.91
N THR A 91 -9.02 -15.08 16.53
CA THR A 91 -8.33 -14.49 15.39
C THR A 91 -7.70 -13.16 15.79
N LEU A 92 -6.58 -12.82 15.17
CA LEU A 92 -5.98 -11.50 15.28
C LEU A 92 -6.94 -10.47 14.68
N GLN A 93 -7.28 -9.45 15.47
CA GLN A 93 -8.04 -8.31 15.02
C GLN A 93 -7.33 -7.01 15.37
N THR A 94 -7.21 -6.13 14.38
CA THR A 94 -6.48 -4.86 14.50
C THR A 94 -7.35 -3.70 14.07
N TYR A 95 -6.94 -2.48 14.40
CA TYR A 95 -7.59 -1.27 13.94
C TYR A 95 -6.60 -0.19 13.50
N ILE A 96 -7.07 0.73 12.65
CA ILE A 96 -6.39 1.96 12.26
C ILE A 96 -7.32 3.14 12.59
N SER A 97 -6.90 4.01 13.52
CA SER A 97 -7.66 5.18 13.98
C SER A 97 -7.16 6.51 13.40
N LYS A 98 -5.94 6.53 12.84
CA LYS A 98 -5.39 7.66 12.07
C LYS A 98 -4.70 7.15 10.81
N CYS A 99 -5.02 7.75 9.66
CA CYS A 99 -4.58 7.27 8.36
C CYS A 99 -4.09 8.41 7.45
N ALA A 100 -2.78 8.47 7.21
CA ALA A 100 -2.16 9.49 6.36
C ALA A 100 -2.58 9.43 4.89
N TRP A 101 -2.98 8.26 4.38
CA TRP A 101 -3.61 8.17 3.05
C TRP A 101 -4.94 8.92 3.01
N CYS A 102 -5.81 8.70 4.01
CA CYS A 102 -7.08 9.40 4.11
C CYS A 102 -6.88 10.92 4.27
N ASP A 103 -5.92 11.33 5.09
CA ASP A 103 -5.58 12.74 5.28
C ASP A 103 -5.07 13.38 3.99
N ALA A 104 -4.20 12.69 3.24
CA ALA A 104 -3.69 13.16 1.95
C ALA A 104 -4.84 13.32 0.94
N TRP A 105 -5.67 12.29 0.75
CA TRP A 105 -6.77 12.40 -0.21
C TRP A 105 -7.77 13.49 0.16
N LYS A 106 -8.07 13.66 1.46
CA LYS A 106 -8.93 14.75 1.92
C LYS A 106 -8.31 16.12 1.66
N LYS A 107 -7.02 16.29 1.97
CA LYS A 107 -6.27 17.53 1.72
C LYS A 107 -6.31 17.96 0.25
N HIS A 108 -6.24 16.99 -0.67
CA HIS A 108 -6.21 17.24 -2.11
C HIS A 108 -7.58 17.14 -2.80
N GLY A 109 -8.68 16.90 -2.05
CA GLY A 109 -10.01 16.73 -2.64
C GLY A 109 -10.15 15.48 -3.52
N LEU A 110 -9.31 14.47 -3.29
CA LEU A 110 -9.20 13.25 -4.08
C LEU A 110 -9.77 12.02 -3.39
N THR A 111 -10.48 12.19 -2.27
CA THR A 111 -11.09 11.08 -1.52
C THR A 111 -11.94 10.20 -2.44
N GLU A 112 -12.71 10.75 -3.39
CA GLU A 112 -13.57 9.91 -4.25
C GLU A 112 -12.81 8.82 -5.03
N PHE A 113 -11.55 9.10 -5.40
CA PHE A 113 -10.71 8.20 -6.20
C PHE A 113 -9.69 7.45 -5.36
N GLY A 114 -8.99 8.17 -4.47
CA GLY A 114 -7.92 7.61 -3.65
C GLY A 114 -8.40 6.46 -2.79
N LYS A 115 -9.67 6.52 -2.42
CA LYS A 115 -10.30 5.53 -1.62
C LYS A 115 -10.40 4.11 -2.20
N LEU A 116 -10.34 3.98 -3.52
CA LEU A 116 -10.29 2.67 -4.18
C LEU A 116 -9.06 1.85 -3.73
N TYR A 117 -8.02 2.51 -3.23
CA TYR A 117 -6.86 1.87 -2.61
C TYR A 117 -7.27 0.96 -1.43
N CYS A 118 -8.19 1.43 -0.59
CA CYS A 118 -8.62 0.73 0.62
C CYS A 118 -9.52 -0.49 0.34
N VAL A 119 -9.98 -0.68 -0.90
CA VAL A 119 -10.95 -1.75 -1.23
C VAL A 119 -10.33 -3.13 -1.06
N ASN A 120 -9.07 -3.32 -1.45
CA ASN A 120 -8.45 -4.64 -1.50
C ASN A 120 -6.98 -4.68 -1.06
N VAL A 121 -6.31 -3.56 -0.81
CA VAL A 121 -4.86 -3.55 -0.57
C VAL A 121 -4.42 -4.42 0.60
N ASP A 122 -5.08 -4.31 1.77
CA ASP A 122 -4.70 -5.07 2.96
C ASP A 122 -4.87 -6.59 2.74
N ASN A 123 -5.97 -6.99 2.11
CA ASN A 123 -6.21 -8.38 1.74
C ASN A 123 -5.24 -8.88 0.67
N ALA A 124 -4.94 -8.06 -0.35
CA ALA A 124 -4.02 -8.43 -1.42
C ALA A 124 -2.58 -8.59 -0.90
N VAL A 125 -2.12 -7.71 0.00
CA VAL A 125 -0.81 -7.88 0.66
C VAL A 125 -0.78 -9.16 1.49
N TYR A 126 -1.84 -9.47 2.21
CA TYR A 126 -1.91 -10.68 3.02
C TYR A 126 -1.95 -11.96 2.17
N GLN A 127 -2.70 -11.94 1.07
CA GLN A 127 -2.77 -13.04 0.08
C GLN A 127 -1.48 -13.22 -0.70
N GLY A 128 -0.79 -12.12 -1.04
CA GLY A 128 0.54 -12.17 -1.65
C GLY A 128 1.56 -12.86 -0.74
N PHE A 129 1.43 -12.68 0.58
CA PHE A 129 2.30 -13.33 1.55
C PHE A 129 2.00 -14.83 1.67
N ARG A 130 0.71 -15.21 1.70
CA ARG A 130 0.27 -16.61 1.66
C ARG A 130 -1.09 -16.70 1.00
N SER A 131 -1.23 -17.50 -0.06
CA SER A 131 -2.42 -17.47 -0.92
C SER A 131 -3.74 -17.84 -0.25
N ASP A 132 -3.71 -18.60 0.85
CA ASP A 132 -4.88 -19.00 1.63
C ASP A 132 -5.26 -17.98 2.72
N PHE A 133 -4.44 -16.96 2.95
CA PHE A 133 -4.72 -15.91 3.92
C PHE A 133 -5.85 -14.97 3.44
N VAL A 134 -6.66 -14.51 4.38
CA VAL A 134 -7.77 -13.59 4.11
C VAL A 134 -7.83 -12.53 5.21
N CYS A 135 -7.82 -11.27 4.81
CA CYS A 135 -8.04 -10.12 5.68
C CYS A 135 -9.41 -9.53 5.37
N THR A 136 -10.28 -9.50 6.38
CA THR A 136 -11.67 -9.06 6.24
C THR A 136 -11.89 -7.77 7.03
N PRO A 137 -12.25 -6.65 6.36
CA PRO A 137 -12.72 -5.46 7.06
C PRO A 137 -13.99 -5.76 7.87
N THR A 138 -14.01 -5.38 9.15
CA THR A 138 -15.17 -5.58 10.04
C THR A 138 -15.97 -4.31 10.31
N THR A 139 -15.45 -3.16 9.86
CA THR A 139 -16.13 -1.86 9.91
C THR A 139 -16.11 -1.17 8.55
N THR A 140 -16.96 -0.17 8.38
CA THR A 140 -16.84 0.78 7.27
C THR A 140 -15.48 1.46 7.33
N ALA A 141 -14.72 1.44 6.22
CA ALA A 141 -13.41 2.08 6.15
C ALA A 141 -13.52 3.59 6.42
N MET A 142 -12.46 4.19 7.00
CA MET A 142 -12.39 5.64 7.25
C MET A 142 -12.59 6.45 5.97
N SER A 143 -12.13 5.93 4.83
CA SER A 143 -12.32 6.56 3.54
C SER A 143 -13.81 6.65 3.13
N TRP A 144 -14.68 5.75 3.62
CA TRP A 144 -16.17 5.78 3.50
C TRP A 144 -16.86 6.48 4.69
N GLY A 145 -16.12 7.23 5.49
CA GLY A 145 -16.68 7.96 6.63
C GLY A 145 -16.90 7.10 7.87
N GLY A 146 -16.28 5.92 7.94
CA GLY A 146 -16.20 5.17 9.20
C GLY A 146 -15.30 5.87 10.21
N GLU A 147 -15.51 5.58 11.50
CA GLU A 147 -14.73 6.17 12.60
C GLU A 147 -13.27 5.68 12.60
N ARG A 148 -13.08 4.38 12.38
CA ARG A 148 -11.78 3.71 12.25
C ARG A 148 -11.91 2.45 11.39
N CYS A 149 -10.83 2.06 10.73
CA CYS A 149 -10.79 0.78 10.04
C CYS A 149 -10.54 -0.34 11.06
N GLU A 150 -11.25 -1.45 10.96
CA GLU A 150 -11.00 -2.66 11.74
C GLU A 150 -10.89 -3.86 10.80
N PHE A 151 -9.99 -4.79 11.14
CA PHE A 151 -9.64 -5.92 10.29
C PHE A 151 -9.59 -7.20 11.11
N ASP A 152 -10.14 -8.28 10.55
CA ASP A 152 -9.95 -9.65 11.01
C ASP A 152 -9.02 -10.40 10.05
N TRP A 153 -7.90 -10.89 10.56
CA TRP A 153 -6.86 -11.56 9.78
C TRP A 153 -7.07 -13.08 9.67
N GLY A 154 -8.20 -13.61 10.14
CA GLY A 154 -8.63 -15.00 9.95
C GLY A 154 -7.85 -16.05 10.74
N HIS A 155 -6.73 -15.67 11.36
CA HIS A 155 -5.81 -16.55 12.06
C HIS A 155 -5.43 -15.96 13.42
N PRO A 156 -5.24 -16.78 14.47
CA PRO A 156 -4.86 -16.31 15.79
C PRO A 156 -3.42 -15.79 15.83
N LEU A 157 -3.12 -15.07 16.91
CA LEU A 157 -1.75 -14.78 17.34
C LEU A 157 -1.64 -15.18 18.82
N SER A 158 -1.10 -16.36 19.09
CA SER A 158 -0.99 -16.85 20.48
C SER A 158 -0.14 -15.90 21.34
N PRO A 159 -0.28 -15.91 22.68
CA PRO A 159 0.54 -15.08 23.56
C PRO A 159 2.06 -15.26 23.34
N GLY A 160 2.50 -16.49 23.01
CA GLY A 160 3.89 -16.76 22.66
C GLY A 160 4.31 -16.10 21.35
N GLU A 161 3.45 -16.13 20.33
CA GLU A 161 3.69 -15.44 19.05
C GLU A 161 3.66 -13.91 19.19
N VAL A 162 2.87 -13.34 20.12
CA VAL A 162 2.91 -11.90 20.42
C VAL A 162 4.29 -11.48 20.93
N SER A 163 4.87 -12.26 21.85
CA SER A 163 6.24 -12.00 22.33
C SER A 163 7.27 -12.21 21.21
N ALA A 164 7.15 -13.28 20.43
CA ALA A 164 8.03 -13.56 19.30
C ALA A 164 7.99 -12.44 18.23
N LEU A 165 6.80 -11.89 17.95
CA LEU A 165 6.60 -10.79 17.02
C LEU A 165 7.39 -9.54 17.45
N ALA A 166 7.35 -9.20 18.73
CA ALA A 166 8.05 -8.03 19.26
C ALA A 166 9.58 -8.19 19.11
N GLU A 167 10.11 -9.37 19.45
CA GLU A 167 11.54 -9.66 19.27
C GLU A 167 11.93 -9.69 17.79
N LYS A 168 11.12 -10.29 16.92
CA LYS A 168 11.38 -10.35 15.48
C LYS A 168 11.39 -8.96 14.84
N LYS A 169 10.46 -8.08 15.19
CA LYS A 169 10.46 -6.68 14.73
C LYS A 169 11.71 -5.94 15.17
N LYS A 170 12.21 -6.19 16.37
CA LYS A 170 13.45 -5.60 16.89
C LYS A 170 14.69 -6.14 16.17
N GLU A 171 14.73 -7.44 15.89
CA GLU A 171 15.77 -8.10 15.10
C GLU A 171 15.84 -7.52 13.68
N LEU A 172 14.70 -7.45 12.99
CA LEU A 172 14.62 -6.95 11.61
C LEU A 172 14.91 -5.44 11.53
N GLY A 173 14.47 -4.67 12.54
CA GLY A 173 14.57 -3.21 12.50
C GLY A 173 13.92 -2.66 11.23
N THR A 174 14.72 -2.01 10.38
CA THR A 174 14.27 -1.48 9.08
C THR A 174 14.87 -2.23 7.89
N SER A 175 15.53 -3.37 8.10
CA SER A 175 16.27 -4.09 7.04
C SER A 175 15.39 -4.59 5.89
N CYS A 176 14.13 -4.96 6.18
CA CYS A 176 13.14 -5.35 5.19
C CYS A 176 12.20 -4.21 4.76
N MET A 177 12.41 -2.99 5.27
CA MET A 177 11.60 -1.84 4.89
C MET A 177 12.18 -1.16 3.65
N LYS A 178 11.29 -0.65 2.81
CA LYS A 178 11.62 0.19 1.65
C LYS A 178 11.07 1.59 1.87
N ASP A 179 11.74 2.59 1.31
CA ASP A 179 11.28 3.97 1.40
C ASP A 179 10.08 4.24 0.47
N PHE A 180 9.55 5.46 0.54
CA PHE A 180 8.43 5.84 -0.31
C PHE A 180 8.82 6.17 -1.75
N ASN A 181 10.10 6.33 -2.10
CA ASN A 181 10.50 6.37 -3.50
C ASN A 181 10.24 4.99 -4.13
N PHE A 182 10.66 3.93 -3.45
CA PHE A 182 10.40 2.56 -3.85
C PHE A 182 8.91 2.25 -3.93
N HIS A 183 8.15 2.49 -2.86
CA HIS A 183 6.71 2.17 -2.87
C HIS A 183 5.96 2.96 -3.94
N THR A 184 6.32 4.22 -4.18
CA THR A 184 5.68 5.05 -5.21
C THR A 184 6.08 4.61 -6.62
N ALA A 185 7.33 4.24 -6.84
CA ALA A 185 7.80 3.69 -8.12
C ALA A 185 7.14 2.33 -8.43
N HIS A 186 7.06 1.44 -7.43
CA HIS A 186 6.39 0.15 -7.53
C HIS A 186 4.90 0.32 -7.88
N LEU A 187 4.19 1.21 -7.15
CA LEU A 187 2.80 1.53 -7.42
C LEU A 187 2.61 2.07 -8.85
N LYS A 188 3.42 3.06 -9.25
CA LYS A 188 3.41 3.67 -10.60
C LYS A 188 3.54 2.59 -11.67
N SER A 189 4.60 1.80 -11.59
CA SER A 189 4.92 0.78 -12.59
C SER A 189 3.78 -0.22 -12.72
N THR A 190 3.35 -0.79 -11.60
CA THR A 190 2.36 -1.89 -11.60
C THR A 190 1.00 -1.42 -12.11
N ILE A 191 0.50 -0.29 -11.61
CA ILE A 191 -0.81 0.20 -12.01
C ILE A 191 -0.80 0.65 -13.47
N CYS A 192 0.21 1.39 -13.92
CA CYS A 192 0.30 1.79 -15.32
C CYS A 192 0.38 0.57 -16.25
N GLN A 193 1.16 -0.46 -15.91
CA GLN A 193 1.22 -1.70 -16.69
C GLN A 193 -0.15 -2.39 -16.77
N VAL A 194 -0.88 -2.50 -15.65
CA VAL A 194 -2.22 -3.10 -15.64
C VAL A 194 -3.23 -2.27 -16.42
N LEU A 195 -3.16 -0.93 -16.34
CA LEU A 195 -4.00 -0.04 -17.15
C LEU A 195 -3.76 -0.27 -18.65
N VAL A 196 -2.50 -0.27 -19.10
CA VAL A 196 -2.15 -0.52 -20.50
C VAL A 196 -2.60 -1.91 -20.95
N GLN A 197 -2.36 -2.95 -20.13
CA GLN A 197 -2.76 -4.32 -20.46
C GLN A 197 -4.27 -4.49 -20.61
N ARG A 198 -5.07 -3.77 -19.82
CA ARG A 198 -6.54 -3.93 -19.79
C ARG A 198 -7.28 -2.96 -20.70
N LEU A 199 -6.75 -1.75 -20.86
CA LEU A 199 -7.44 -0.64 -21.52
C LEU A 199 -6.70 -0.14 -22.78
N GLY A 200 -5.54 -0.72 -23.11
CA GLY A 200 -4.76 -0.34 -24.30
C GLY A 200 -4.29 1.12 -24.27
N GLU A 201 -4.47 1.82 -25.39
CA GLU A 201 -4.08 3.23 -25.56
C GLU A 201 -4.78 4.16 -24.55
N ASP A 202 -6.03 3.85 -24.16
CA ASP A 202 -6.73 4.63 -23.14
C ASP A 202 -6.11 4.46 -21.74
N GLY A 203 -5.56 3.28 -21.46
CA GLY A 203 -4.79 3.00 -20.25
C GLY A 203 -3.46 3.74 -20.21
N GLU A 204 -2.75 3.78 -21.34
CA GLU A 204 -1.52 4.57 -21.49
C GLU A 204 -1.79 6.06 -21.25
N LYS A 205 -2.80 6.60 -21.93
CA LYS A 205 -3.24 7.99 -21.78
C LYS A 205 -3.69 8.32 -20.34
N ALA A 206 -4.37 7.41 -19.67
CA ALA A 206 -4.74 7.57 -18.26
C ALA A 206 -3.49 7.72 -17.38
N GLY A 207 -2.47 6.88 -17.62
CA GLY A 207 -1.17 6.96 -16.95
C GLY A 207 -0.48 8.30 -17.19
N GLU A 208 -0.35 8.73 -18.44
CA GLU A 208 0.29 10.01 -18.81
C GLU A 208 -0.39 11.21 -18.13
N LEU A 209 -1.72 11.29 -18.18
CA LEU A 209 -2.47 12.38 -17.56
C LEU A 209 -2.35 12.36 -16.03
N ALA A 210 -2.29 11.18 -15.42
CA ALA A 210 -2.10 11.06 -13.98
C ALA A 210 -0.70 11.51 -13.54
N LEU A 211 0.34 11.17 -14.32
CA LEU A 211 1.70 11.64 -14.09
C LEU A 211 1.80 13.15 -14.26
N LYS A 212 1.12 13.72 -15.25
CA LYS A 212 1.04 15.17 -15.41
C LYS A 212 0.37 15.84 -14.21
N ASP A 213 -0.77 15.33 -13.73
CA ASP A 213 -1.43 15.86 -12.53
C ASP A 213 -0.52 15.78 -11.30
N TYR A 214 0.24 14.69 -11.18
CA TYR A 214 1.21 14.48 -10.11
C TYR A 214 2.34 15.51 -10.15
N THR A 215 2.94 15.75 -11.33
CA THR A 215 4.00 16.76 -11.51
C THR A 215 3.49 18.18 -11.34
N ASP A 216 2.27 18.48 -11.77
CA ASP A 216 1.63 19.79 -11.55
C ASP A 216 1.43 20.07 -10.04
N THR A 217 1.28 19.02 -9.24
CA THR A 217 1.01 19.11 -7.79
C THR A 217 2.29 19.17 -6.95
N PHE A 218 3.28 18.32 -7.25
CA PHE A 218 4.48 18.17 -6.40
C PHE A 218 5.77 18.68 -7.04
N GLY A 219 5.80 18.86 -8.36
CA GLY A 219 7.02 19.14 -9.12
C GLY A 219 7.56 17.90 -9.83
N GLN A 220 8.31 18.14 -10.92
CA GLN A 220 8.90 17.10 -11.76
C GLN A 220 9.91 16.24 -10.99
N GLU A 221 10.60 16.83 -10.02
CA GLU A 221 11.62 16.17 -9.21
C GLU A 221 11.10 14.93 -8.44
N TYR A 222 9.81 14.91 -8.09
CA TYR A 222 9.19 13.76 -7.42
C TYR A 222 8.79 12.65 -8.38
N LEU A 223 8.73 12.91 -9.69
CA LEU A 223 8.59 11.87 -10.71
C LEU A 223 9.96 11.33 -11.12
N ASP A 224 10.95 12.22 -11.28
CA ASP A 224 12.32 11.87 -11.68
C ASP A 224 12.98 10.94 -10.66
N VAL A 225 12.76 11.16 -9.35
CA VAL A 225 13.30 10.29 -8.29
C VAL A 225 12.76 8.86 -8.35
N LEU A 226 11.69 8.59 -9.12
CA LEU A 226 11.12 7.24 -9.27
C LEU A 226 11.75 6.45 -10.43
N GLU A 227 12.56 7.09 -11.27
CA GLU A 227 13.14 6.44 -12.45
C GLU A 227 14.16 5.36 -12.06
N GLY A 228 14.08 4.20 -12.71
CA GLY A 228 15.01 3.09 -12.50
C GLY A 228 14.89 2.36 -11.16
N ILE A 229 13.97 2.75 -10.27
CA ILE A 229 13.79 2.12 -8.95
C ILE A 229 13.03 0.78 -9.04
N PHE A 230 12.06 0.66 -9.96
CA PHE A 230 11.24 -0.55 -10.09
C PHE A 230 10.98 -0.90 -11.57
N PRO A 231 11.02 -2.18 -11.99
CA PRO A 231 11.34 -3.36 -11.18
C PRO A 231 12.80 -3.34 -10.70
N GLU A 232 13.06 -3.94 -9.53
CA GLU A 232 14.43 -4.12 -9.05
C GLU A 232 15.17 -4.98 -10.09
N THR A 233 16.29 -4.46 -10.61
CA THR A 233 17.19 -5.27 -11.43
C THR A 233 18.05 -6.09 -10.46
N GLU A 234 18.01 -7.42 -10.62
CA GLU A 234 18.84 -8.37 -9.85
C GLU A 234 20.35 -8.12 -10.04
#